data_AF-F2F383-F1
#
_entry.id   AF-F2F383-F1
#
_cell.length_a   1.000
_cell.length_b   1.000
_cell.length_c   1.000
_cell.angle_alpha   90.00
_cell.angle_beta   90.00
_cell.angle_gamma   90.00
#
_symmetry.space_group_name_H-M   'P 1'
#
loop_
_entity.id
_entity.type
_entity.pdbx_description
1 polymer ?
#
loop_
_entity_poly.entity_id
_entity_poly.type
_entity_poly.pdbx_seq_one_letter_code
_entity_poly.pdbx_strand_id
1 'polypeptide(L)'
;MHPKEAYDLCCKYQGKRVRITDNQGNLHVGRITQVDNRQVWIMPDRNGYGIGFWGFGGAGFGYGIALGAITGIALAGLFFI
;
A
#
# COMPACT_ATOMS: atom_id res chain seq x y z
N MET A 1 -1.99 0.04 -14.67
CA MET A 1 -0.55 -0.14 -14.40
C MET A 1 -0.15 -1.56 -14.78
N HIS A 2 1.04 -1.79 -15.35
CA HIS A 2 1.48 -3.17 -15.59
C HIS A 2 1.92 -3.81 -14.25
N PRO A 3 1.61 -5.10 -13.97
CA PRO A 3 1.98 -5.74 -12.71
C PRO A 3 3.48 -5.69 -12.40
N LYS A 4 4.32 -5.74 -13.45
CA LYS A 4 5.77 -5.63 -13.34
C LYS A 4 6.23 -4.23 -12.90
N GLU A 5 5.61 -3.18 -13.43
CA GLU A 5 5.91 -1.81 -13.01
C GLU A 5 5.49 -1.58 -11.55
N ALA A 6 4.34 -2.14 -11.16
CA ALA A 6 3.86 -2.10 -9.78
C ALA A 6 4.84 -2.79 -8.84
N TYR A 7 5.34 -3.97 -9.23
CA TYR A 7 6.38 -4.70 -8.52
C TYR A 7 7.66 -3.85 -8.36
N ASP A 8 8.21 -3.34 -9.46
CA ASP A 8 9.46 -2.58 -9.45
C ASP A 8 9.34 -1.31 -8.58
N LEU A 9 8.19 -0.64 -8.61
CA LEU A 9 7.89 0.52 -7.75
C LEU A 9 7.70 0.14 -6.28
N CYS A 10 6.98 -0.95 -5.98
CA CYS A 10 6.86 -1.48 -4.63
C CYS A 10 8.24 -1.83 -4.03
N CYS A 11 9.08 -2.53 -4.79
CA CYS A 11 10.45 -2.85 -4.37
C CYS A 11 11.28 -1.58 -4.13
N LYS A 12 11.17 -0.57 -5.01
CA LYS A 12 11.86 0.72 -4.83
C LYS A 12 11.38 1.49 -3.58
N TYR A 13 10.10 1.33 -3.21
CA TYR A 13 9.48 1.96 -2.05
C TYR A 13 9.40 1.06 -0.82
N GLN A 14 10.08 -0.09 -0.84
CA GLN A 14 10.13 -0.99 0.29
C GLN A 14 10.70 -0.28 1.53
N GLY A 15 10.01 -0.42 2.66
CA GLY A 15 10.35 0.28 3.90
C GLY A 15 9.97 1.76 3.92
N LYS A 16 9.36 2.32 2.86
CA LYS A 16 8.83 3.69 2.82
C LYS A 16 7.31 3.70 2.97
N ARG A 17 6.78 4.88 3.32
CA ARG A 17 5.34 5.12 3.38
C ARG A 17 4.80 5.41 1.99
N VAL A 18 3.79 4.66 1.58
CA VAL A 18 3.14 4.75 0.27
C VAL A 18 1.63 4.84 0.41
N ARG A 19 1.01 5.32 -0.66
CA ARG A 19 -0.42 5.34 -0.88
C ARG A 19 -0.67 4.49 -2.12
N ILE A 20 -1.40 3.39 -1.95
CA ILE A 20 -1.75 2.43 -2.98
C ILE A 20 -3.23 2.58 -3.27
N THR A 21 -3.59 2.70 -4.55
CA THR A 21 -4.97 2.68 -5.01
C THR A 21 -5.25 1.35 -5.68
N ASP A 22 -6.34 0.68 -5.33
CA ASP A 22 -6.78 -0.53 -6.00
C ASP A 22 -7.68 -0.23 -7.22
N ASN A 23 -8.13 -1.26 -7.93
CA ASN A 23 -9.03 -1.15 -9.07
C ASN A 23 -10.50 -0.94 -8.69
N GLN A 24 -10.84 -1.05 -7.41
CA GLN A 24 -12.17 -0.77 -6.86
C GLN A 24 -12.28 0.68 -6.37
N GLY A 25 -11.21 1.48 -6.46
CA GLY A 25 -11.15 2.86 -5.98
C GLY A 25 -10.80 2.97 -4.50
N ASN A 26 -10.44 1.86 -3.86
CA ASN A 26 -9.99 1.83 -2.49
C ASN A 26 -8.57 2.36 -2.35
N LEU A 27 -8.31 3.00 -1.21
CA LEU A 27 -7.06 3.66 -0.92
C LEU A 27 -6.38 3.11 0.32
N HIS A 28 -5.24 2.46 0.13
CA HIS A 28 -4.46 1.90 1.20
C HIS A 28 -3.20 2.73 1.47
N VAL A 29 -3.10 3.29 2.67
CA VAL A 29 -1.94 4.10 3.09
C VAL A 29 -1.20 3.41 4.22
N GLY A 30 0.10 3.25 4.05
CA GLY A 30 0.93 2.60 5.05
C GLY A 30 2.38 2.47 4.61
N ARG A 31 3.19 1.81 5.44
CA ARG A 31 4.57 1.48 5.14
C ARG A 31 4.66 0.12 4.48
N ILE A 32 5.36 0.02 3.36
CA ILE A 32 5.64 -1.30 2.74
C ILE A 32 6.58 -2.08 3.66
N THR A 33 6.12 -3.23 4.15
CA THR A 33 6.94 -4.13 4.98
C THR A 33 7.57 -5.24 4.15
N GLN A 34 6.84 -5.75 3.16
CA GLN A 34 7.29 -6.84 2.30
C GLN A 34 6.67 -6.69 0.90
N VAL A 35 7.41 -7.14 -0.12
CA VAL A 35 6.96 -7.17 -1.51
C VAL A 35 7.27 -8.54 -2.07
N ASP A 36 6.27 -9.23 -2.59
CA ASP A 36 6.41 -10.46 -3.35
C ASP A 36 6.02 -10.23 -4.82
N ASN A 37 6.38 -11.16 -5.70
CA ASN A 37 6.02 -11.12 -7.12
C ASN A 37 4.51 -11.12 -7.42
N ARG A 38 3.66 -11.38 -6.42
CA ARG A 38 2.20 -11.44 -6.57
C ARG A 38 1.46 -10.42 -5.73
N GLN A 39 2.02 -10.01 -4.58
CA GLN A 39 1.34 -9.16 -3.61
C GLN A 39 2.34 -8.31 -2.82
N VAL A 40 1.87 -7.20 -2.27
CA VAL A 40 2.63 -6.30 -1.40
C VAL A 40 1.94 -6.20 -0.05
N TRP A 41 2.72 -6.25 1.02
CA TRP A 41 2.23 -6.03 2.37
C TRP A 41 2.53 -4.62 2.82
N ILE A 42 1.48 -3.97 3.29
CA ILE A 42 1.57 -2.64 3.87
C ILE A 42 1.11 -2.67 5.32
N MET A 43 1.92 -2.08 6.18
CA MET A 43 1.60 -1.87 7.58
C MET A 43 1.01 -0.46 7.73
N PRO A 44 -0.25 -0.32 8.16
CA PRO A 44 -0.82 1.00 8.41
C PRO A 44 -0.07 1.66 9.58
N ASP A 45 0.29 2.93 9.42
CA ASP A 45 0.76 3.72 10.55
C ASP A 45 -0.40 3.84 11.55
N ARG A 46 -0.14 3.47 12.79
CA ARG A 46 -1.12 3.39 13.89
C ARG A 46 -1.70 4.75 14.34
N ASN A 47 -1.66 5.76 13.46
CA ASN A 47 -2.03 7.15 13.70
C ASN A 47 -3.07 7.63 12.67
N GLY A 48 -4.03 6.77 12.33
CA GLY A 48 -5.14 7.09 11.44
C GLY A 48 -6.27 7.79 12.16
N TYR A 49 -6.17 9.11 12.36
CA TYR A 49 -7.36 9.94 12.47
C TYR A 49 -8.04 9.97 11.10
N GLY A 50 -9.25 9.42 11.04
CA GLY A 50 -10.24 9.83 10.05
C GLY A 50 -10.35 8.96 8.80
N ILE A 51 -11.56 8.42 8.66
CA ILE A 51 -12.30 8.21 7.41
C ILE A 51 -11.71 7.25 6.37
N GLY A 52 -12.08 5.98 6.56
CA GLY A 52 -12.63 5.19 5.47
C GLY A 52 -11.80 4.01 5.00
N PHE A 53 -11.69 2.95 5.81
CA PHE A 53 -11.51 1.57 5.31
C PHE A 53 -12.22 0.60 6.25
N TRP A 54 -13.44 0.21 5.86
CA TRP A 54 -14.22 -0.83 6.52
C TRP A 54 -13.50 -2.19 6.40
N GLY A 55 -13.24 -2.85 7.53
CA GLY A 55 -13.06 -4.31 7.58
C GLY A 55 -11.80 -4.81 8.31
N PHE A 56 -12.02 -5.38 9.51
CA PHE A 56 -11.12 -6.18 10.34
C PHE A 56 -9.94 -5.42 10.97
N GLY A 57 -9.99 -5.06 12.25
CA GLY A 57 -10.06 -6.03 13.33
C GLY A 57 -8.63 -6.42 13.69
N GLY A 58 -8.12 -5.84 14.77
CA GLY A 58 -6.70 -5.77 15.09
C GLY A 58 -5.90 -7.07 14.97
N ALA A 59 -4.80 -7.00 14.24
CA ALA A 59 -3.60 -7.81 14.44
C ALA A 59 -2.49 -7.13 13.65
N GLY A 60 -1.30 -7.01 14.22
CA GLY A 60 -0.14 -6.32 13.63
C GLY A 60 0.46 -6.99 12.38
N PHE A 61 -0.36 -7.61 11.54
CA PHE A 61 0.02 -8.19 10.26
C PHE A 61 -0.56 -7.29 9.16
N GLY A 62 0.32 -6.61 8.42
CA GLY A 62 -0.09 -5.75 7.31
C GLY A 62 -1.01 -6.48 6.33
N TYR A 63 -1.90 -5.75 5.67
CA TYR A 63 -2.80 -6.33 4.68
C TYR A 63 -2.05 -6.51 3.35
N GLY A 64 -2.18 -7.70 2.76
CA GLY A 64 -1.59 -8.06 1.46
C GLY A 64 -2.46 -7.59 0.30
N ILE A 65 -1.92 -6.73 -0.56
CA ILE A 65 -2.61 -6.22 -1.77
C ILE A 65 -2.00 -6.91 -2.98
N ALA A 66 -2.82 -7.56 -3.80
CA ALA A 66 -2.35 -8.19 -5.04
C ALA A 66 -1.85 -7.12 -6.02
N LEU A 67 -0.64 -7.29 -6.58
CA LEU A 67 -0.05 -6.33 -7.51
C LEU A 67 -0.91 -6.12 -8.76
N GLY A 68 -1.65 -7.15 -9.18
CA GLY A 68 -2.59 -7.04 -10.30
C GLY A 68 -3.86 -6.23 -10.00
N ALA A 69 -4.18 -6.02 -8.72
CA ALA A 69 -5.30 -5.15 -8.30
C ALA A 69 -4.86 -3.69 -8.14
N ILE A 70 -3.56 -3.42 -8.12
CA ILE A 70 -3.03 -2.07 -7.93
C ILE A 70 -3.19 -1.27 -9.21
N THR A 71 -3.92 -0.16 -9.11
CA THR A 71 -4.05 0.81 -10.21
C THR A 71 -3.04 1.93 -10.13
N GLY A 72 -2.56 2.26 -8.92
CA GLY A 72 -1.55 3.29 -8.72
C GLY A 72 -0.84 3.18 -7.38
N ILE A 73 0.43 3.62 -7.36
CA ILE A 73 1.25 3.73 -6.16
C ILE A 73 1.91 5.10 -6.15
N ALA A 74 1.79 5.81 -5.03
CA ALA A 74 2.47 7.08 -4.79
C ALA A 74 3.26 7.02 -3.48
N LEU A 75 4.44 7.65 -3.45
CA LEU A 75 5.17 7.83 -2.19
C LEU A 75 4.42 8.85 -1.33
N ALA A 76 4.01 8.48 -0.12
CA ALA A 76 3.27 9.38 0.76
C ALA A 76 4.13 10.57 1.25
N GLY A 77 5.47 10.44 1.18
CA GLY A 77 6.42 11.48 1.58
C GLY A 77 6.71 12.55 0.54
N LEU A 78 6.22 12.44 -0.70
CA LEU A 78 6.46 13.46 -1.74
C LEU A 78 5.56 14.70 -1.62
N PHE A 79 4.63 14.73 -0.67
CA PHE A 79 3.71 15.86 -0.43
C PHE A 79 3.90 16.54 0.94
N PHE A 80 5.03 16.32 1.61
CA PHE A 80 5.41 17.01 2.85
C PHE A 80 6.76 17.73 2.69
N ILE A 81 6.82 18.70 1.77
CA ILE A 81 7.86 19.74 1.76
C ILE A 81 7.21 21.12 1.84
#